data_AF-T0YUT5-F1
#
_entry.id   AF-T0YUT5-F1
#
_cell.length_a   1.000
_cell.length_b   1.000
_cell.length_c   1.000
_cell.angle_alpha   90.00
_cell.angle_beta   90.00
_cell.angle_gamma   90.00
#
_symmetry.space_group_name_H-M   'P 1'
#
loop_
_entity.id
_entity.type
_entity.pdbx_description
1 polymer ?
#
loop_
_entity_poly.entity_id
_entity_poly.type
_entity_poly.pdbx_seq_one_letter_code
_entity_poly.pdbx_strand_id
1 'polypeptide(L)'
;GAFFLAVGVCAHALDEVNGRPLRTTIPRSHLIAAALVGLGGAVTLGIVGTFVVSPYLGIFIVVGVVIAVGYNLEFFGGYLHTPVVLILGWGAFPILTANFAQHDALSIASLVAVLFGALITKIQQVLSTPARDLRRRVDSMEDVLVRFDGTSSPLTKASLLQPLEQGLKVLCWSGVAIAL
;
A
#
# COMPACT_ATOMS: atom_id res chain seq x y z
N GLY A 1 12.89 -10.65 3.42
CA GLY A 1 12.92 -11.19 2.04
C GLY A 1 11.54 -11.27 1.43
N ALA A 2 10.67 -12.15 1.92
CA ALA A 2 9.37 -12.46 1.30
C ALA A 2 8.48 -11.23 1.05
N PHE A 3 8.34 -10.31 2.01
CA PHE A 3 7.55 -9.08 1.84
C PHE A 3 8.04 -8.17 0.72
N PHE A 4 9.36 -7.99 0.62
CA PHE A 4 9.94 -7.19 -0.45
C PHE A 4 9.61 -7.80 -1.82
N LEU A 5 9.72 -9.13 -1.96
CA LEU A 5 9.41 -9.83 -3.20
C LEU A 5 7.91 -9.79 -3.54
N ALA A 6 7.03 -10.00 -2.57
CA ALA A 6 5.58 -9.99 -2.77
C ALA A 6 5.03 -8.57 -2.98
N VAL A 7 5.25 -7.67 -2.02
CA VAL A 7 4.62 -6.34 -2.00
C VAL A 7 5.47 -5.32 -2.76
N GLY A 8 6.80 -5.39 -2.66
CA GLY A 8 7.70 -4.47 -3.34
C GLY A 8 7.78 -4.75 -4.85
N VAL A 9 8.05 -6.00 -5.23
CA VAL A 9 8.25 -6.36 -6.65
C VAL A 9 6.97 -6.82 -7.31
N CYS A 10 6.34 -7.89 -6.80
CA CYS A 10 5.21 -8.51 -7.48
C CYS A 10 3.99 -7.61 -7.56
N ALA A 11 3.52 -7.04 -6.44
CA ALA A 11 2.33 -6.20 -6.43
C ALA A 11 2.47 -5.00 -7.37
N HIS A 12 3.61 -4.28 -7.34
CA HIS A 12 3.85 -3.15 -8.24
C HIS A 12 3.92 -3.57 -9.72
N ALA A 13 4.53 -4.73 -10.01
CA ALA A 13 4.58 -5.24 -11.37
C ALA A 13 3.19 -5.64 -11.89
N LEU A 14 2.35 -6.26 -11.05
CA LEU A 14 0.97 -6.61 -11.40
C LEU A 14 0.08 -5.37 -11.58
N ASP A 15 0.19 -4.39 -10.68
CA ASP A 15 -0.54 -3.12 -10.78
C ASP A 15 -0.15 -2.39 -12.07
N GLU A 16 1.14 -2.39 -12.43
CA GLU A 16 1.62 -1.78 -13.66
C GLU A 16 1.18 -2.53 -14.93
N VAL A 17 1.01 -3.86 -14.86
CA VAL A 17 0.36 -4.63 -15.93
C VAL A 17 -1.10 -4.19 -16.11
N ASN A 18 -1.78 -3.81 -15.02
CA ASN A 18 -3.17 -3.42 -14.99
C ASN A 18 -3.36 -1.89 -15.04
N GLY A 19 -3.25 -1.31 -16.25
CA GLY A 19 -3.60 0.10 -16.47
C GLY A 19 -2.47 1.12 -16.27
N ARG A 20 -1.24 0.66 -15.97
CA ARG A 20 -0.02 1.49 -15.87
C ARG A 20 -0.15 2.73 -14.94
N PRO A 21 -0.56 2.57 -13.68
CA PRO A 21 -0.75 3.69 -12.75
C PRO A 21 0.54 4.47 -12.44
N LEU A 22 1.72 3.86 -12.58
CA LEU A 22 3.03 4.51 -12.45
C LEU A 22 3.51 5.14 -13.75
N ARG A 23 2.80 4.92 -14.87
CA ARG A 23 3.10 5.45 -16.22
C ARG A 23 4.48 5.04 -16.71
N THR A 24 4.93 3.83 -16.39
CA THR A 24 6.20 3.30 -16.89
C THR A 24 6.08 2.92 -18.36
N THR A 25 7.22 2.87 -19.04
CA THR A 25 7.35 2.37 -20.41
C THR A 25 7.82 0.90 -20.46
N ILE A 26 7.86 0.22 -19.31
CA ILE A 26 8.38 -1.15 -19.19
C ILE A 26 7.50 -2.11 -20.01
N PRO A 27 8.07 -3.00 -20.84
CA PRO A 27 7.30 -3.97 -21.60
C PRO A 27 6.50 -4.91 -20.70
N ARG A 28 5.28 -5.27 -21.10
CA ARG A 28 4.36 -6.12 -20.31
C ARG A 28 4.99 -7.47 -19.95
N SER A 29 5.78 -8.07 -20.84
CA SER A 29 6.48 -9.34 -20.58
C SER A 29 7.45 -9.26 -19.40
N HIS A 30 8.15 -8.13 -19.26
CA HIS A 30 9.11 -7.92 -18.17
C HIS A 30 8.38 -7.71 -16.83
N LEU A 31 7.25 -7.01 -16.85
CA LEU A 31 6.41 -6.86 -15.65
C LEU A 31 5.84 -8.22 -15.21
N ILE A 32 5.34 -9.03 -16.14
CA ILE A 32 4.86 -10.39 -15.81
C ILE A 32 6.00 -11.25 -15.26
N ALA A 33 7.19 -11.20 -15.87
CA ALA A 33 8.35 -11.93 -15.37
C ALA A 33 8.74 -11.50 -13.96
N ALA A 34 8.80 -10.20 -13.69
CA ALA A 34 9.08 -9.66 -12.35
C ALA A 34 8.00 -10.07 -11.33
N ALA A 35 6.72 -10.07 -11.73
CA ALA A 35 5.63 -10.52 -10.90
C ALA A 35 5.75 -12.00 -10.52
N LEU A 36 6.02 -12.86 -11.51
CA LEU A 36 6.18 -14.31 -11.28
C LEU A 36 7.40 -14.62 -10.42
N VAL A 37 8.53 -13.97 -10.68
CA VAL A 37 9.77 -14.15 -9.88
C VAL A 37 9.57 -13.65 -8.45
N GLY A 38 8.97 -12.46 -8.29
CA GLY A 38 8.67 -11.90 -6.97
C GLY A 38 7.69 -12.78 -6.17
N LEU A 39 6.58 -13.18 -6.80
CA LEU A 39 5.58 -14.02 -6.14
C LEU A 39 6.15 -15.41 -5.81
N GLY A 40 6.80 -16.06 -6.78
CA GLY A 40 7.40 -17.37 -6.61
C GLY A 40 8.46 -17.38 -5.51
N GLY A 41 9.34 -16.36 -5.48
CA GLY A 41 10.33 -16.22 -4.41
C GLY A 41 9.70 -15.99 -3.04
N ALA A 42 8.66 -15.16 -2.94
CA ALA A 42 7.94 -14.93 -1.68
C ALA A 42 7.24 -16.20 -1.18
N VAL A 43 6.54 -16.91 -2.06
CA VAL A 43 5.84 -18.18 -1.74
C VAL A 43 6.86 -19.24 -1.32
N THR A 44 7.98 -19.37 -2.02
CA THR A 44 9.05 -20.33 -1.68
C THR A 44 9.58 -20.05 -0.28
N LEU A 45 9.90 -18.80 0.05
CA LEU A 45 10.33 -18.41 1.40
C LEU A 45 9.24 -18.69 2.45
N GLY A 46 7.97 -18.45 2.11
CA GLY A 46 6.84 -18.78 2.99
C GLY A 46 6.74 -20.28 3.28
N ILE A 47 6.85 -21.13 2.25
CA ILE A 47 6.81 -22.59 2.38
C ILE A 47 7.96 -23.06 3.28
N VAL A 48 9.18 -22.55 3.11
CA VAL A 48 10.28 -22.83 4.04
C VAL A 48 9.88 -22.45 5.48
N GLY A 49 9.24 -21.28 5.67
CA GLY A 49 8.67 -20.86 6.94
C GLY A 49 7.68 -21.85 7.56
N THR A 50 6.88 -22.56 6.74
CA THR A 50 5.91 -23.54 7.27
C THR A 50 6.57 -24.72 7.99
N PHE A 51 7.80 -25.08 7.59
CA PHE A 51 8.56 -26.16 8.23
C PHE A 51 9.44 -25.67 9.38
N VAL A 52 9.88 -24.41 9.33
CA VAL A 52 10.81 -23.83 10.31
C VAL A 52 10.08 -23.21 11.50
N VAL A 53 8.95 -22.56 11.25
CA VAL A 53 8.19 -21.81 12.27
C VAL A 53 6.92 -22.57 12.63
N SER A 54 6.01 -22.72 11.66
CA SER A 54 4.66 -23.24 11.93
C SER A 54 3.92 -23.59 10.64
N PRO A 55 3.28 -24.77 10.54
CA PRO A 55 2.46 -25.14 9.39
C PRO A 55 1.33 -24.14 9.10
N TYR A 56 0.86 -23.42 10.12
CA TYR A 56 -0.19 -22.41 10.00
C TYR A 56 0.21 -21.21 9.13
N LEU A 57 1.51 -20.99 8.86
CA LEU A 57 1.97 -20.03 7.86
C LEU A 57 1.39 -20.30 6.47
N GLY A 58 0.98 -21.54 6.17
CA GLY A 58 0.27 -21.88 4.93
C GLY A 58 -0.99 -21.03 4.71
N ILE A 59 -1.73 -20.70 5.77
CA ILE A 59 -2.93 -19.86 5.69
C ILE A 59 -2.54 -18.45 5.24
N PHE A 60 -1.49 -17.87 5.84
CA PHE A 60 -0.99 -16.55 5.46
C PHE A 60 -0.48 -16.52 4.02
N ILE A 61 0.20 -17.57 3.55
CA ILE A 61 0.64 -17.66 2.16
C ILE A 61 -0.56 -17.61 1.21
N VAL A 62 -1.57 -18.44 1.45
CA VAL A 62 -2.77 -18.50 0.59
C VAL A 62 -3.48 -17.13 0.58
N VAL A 63 -3.74 -16.56 1.76
CA VAL A 63 -4.38 -15.25 1.87
C VAL A 63 -3.55 -14.17 1.16
N GLY A 64 -2.24 -14.15 1.38
CA GLY A 64 -1.33 -13.20 0.76
C GLY A 64 -1.32 -13.28 -0.76
N VAL A 65 -1.31 -14.49 -1.34
CA VAL A 65 -1.39 -14.69 -2.80
C VAL A 65 -2.73 -14.18 -3.35
N VAL A 66 -3.84 -14.52 -2.67
CA VAL A 66 -5.18 -14.08 -3.09
C VAL A 66 -5.28 -12.56 -3.08
N ILE A 67 -4.80 -11.89 -2.03
CA ILE A 67 -4.84 -10.42 -1.95
C ILE A 67 -3.88 -9.83 -3.01
N ALA A 68 -2.63 -10.31 -3.12
CA ALA A 68 -1.63 -9.79 -4.05
C ALA A 68 -2.08 -9.90 -5.52
N VAL A 69 -2.62 -11.04 -5.92
CA VAL A 69 -3.08 -11.22 -7.30
C VAL A 69 -4.44 -10.56 -7.51
N GLY A 70 -5.38 -10.80 -6.59
CA GLY A 70 -6.76 -10.36 -6.73
C GLY A 70 -6.93 -8.84 -6.68
N TYR A 71 -6.19 -8.15 -5.81
CA TYR A 71 -6.24 -6.69 -5.69
C TYR A 71 -5.65 -6.01 -6.93
N ASN A 72 -4.43 -6.40 -7.34
CA ASN A 72 -3.68 -5.68 -8.37
C ASN A 72 -4.19 -5.97 -9.79
N LEU A 73 -4.64 -7.19 -10.07
CA LEU A 73 -5.22 -7.54 -11.36
C LEU A 73 -6.73 -7.26 -11.45
N GLU A 74 -7.33 -6.72 -10.39
CA GLU A 74 -8.79 -6.50 -10.28
C GLU A 74 -9.61 -7.75 -10.64
N PHE A 75 -9.10 -8.93 -10.26
CA PHE A 75 -9.84 -10.18 -10.47
C PHE A 75 -11.20 -10.16 -9.77
N PHE A 76 -12.10 -11.00 -10.27
CA PHE A 76 -13.50 -11.01 -9.86
C PHE A 76 -14.21 -9.68 -10.14
N GLY A 77 -13.86 -8.97 -11.23
CA GLY A 77 -14.52 -7.70 -11.59
C GLY A 77 -14.30 -6.59 -10.57
N GLY A 78 -13.16 -6.60 -9.86
CA GLY A 78 -12.78 -5.55 -8.91
C GLY A 78 -13.36 -5.69 -7.50
N TYR A 79 -14.04 -6.79 -7.13
CA TYR A 79 -14.57 -6.96 -5.76
C TYR A 79 -13.49 -6.90 -4.67
N LEU A 80 -12.24 -7.28 -5.00
CA LEU A 80 -11.11 -7.16 -4.08
C LEU A 80 -10.43 -5.80 -4.15
N HIS A 81 -10.68 -4.99 -5.18
CA HIS A 81 -10.06 -3.67 -5.34
C HIS A 81 -10.85 -2.59 -4.58
N THR A 82 -10.87 -2.71 -3.25
CA THR A 82 -11.64 -1.80 -2.38
C THR A 82 -10.74 -1.09 -1.37
N PRO A 83 -11.16 0.05 -0.81
CA PRO A 83 -10.47 0.71 0.29
C PRO A 83 -10.22 -0.21 1.49
N VAL A 84 -11.18 -1.08 1.82
CA VAL A 84 -11.07 -2.00 2.95
C VAL A 84 -9.97 -3.02 2.70
N VAL A 85 -9.93 -3.63 1.51
CA VAL A 85 -8.89 -4.60 1.16
C VAL A 85 -7.52 -3.92 1.07
N LEU A 86 -7.43 -2.66 0.61
CA LEU A 86 -6.18 -1.90 0.66
C LEU A 86 -5.67 -1.76 2.10
N ILE A 87 -6.52 -1.30 3.01
CA ILE A 87 -6.17 -1.04 4.41
C ILE A 87 -5.78 -2.31 5.13
N LEU A 88 -6.61 -3.35 5.01
CA LEU A 88 -6.39 -4.61 5.69
C LEU A 88 -5.25 -5.41 5.04
N GLY A 89 -5.20 -5.43 3.71
CA GLY A 89 -4.23 -6.17 2.93
C GLY A 89 -2.83 -5.59 3.01
N TRP A 90 -2.65 -4.27 2.80
CA TRP A 90 -1.30 -3.66 2.76
C TRP A 90 -0.86 -3.06 4.09
N GLY A 91 -1.79 -2.74 5.00
CA GLY A 91 -1.49 -2.20 6.32
C GLY A 91 -1.42 -3.24 7.42
N ALA A 92 -2.55 -3.92 7.67
CA ALA A 92 -2.70 -4.85 8.80
C ALA A 92 -1.99 -6.19 8.56
N PHE A 93 -2.28 -6.83 7.43
CA PHE A 93 -1.87 -8.19 7.14
C PHE A 93 -0.34 -8.42 7.13
N PRO A 94 0.50 -7.50 6.60
CA PRO A 94 1.95 -7.69 6.64
C PRO A 94 2.50 -7.69 8.07
N ILE A 95 1.97 -6.83 8.93
CA ILE A 95 2.37 -6.77 10.35
C ILE A 95 1.95 -8.04 11.07
N LEU A 96 0.70 -8.49 10.86
CA LEU A 96 0.20 -9.73 11.46
C LEU A 96 1.06 -10.93 11.07
N THR A 97 1.33 -11.06 9.78
CA THR A 97 2.12 -12.16 9.21
C THR A 97 3.58 -12.10 9.69
N ALA A 98 4.20 -10.91 9.76
CA ALA A 98 5.56 -10.74 10.27
C ALA A 98 5.66 -11.04 11.77
N ASN A 99 4.65 -10.67 12.55
CA ASN A 99 4.59 -11.02 13.97
C ASN A 99 4.45 -12.54 14.16
N PHE A 100 3.53 -13.16 13.42
CA PHE A 100 3.29 -14.60 13.48
C PHE A 100 4.53 -15.40 13.05
N ALA A 101 5.20 -14.99 11.97
CA ALA A 101 6.44 -15.63 11.51
C ALA A 101 7.60 -15.55 12.51
N GLN A 102 7.57 -14.62 13.47
CA GLN A 102 8.62 -14.46 14.47
C GLN A 102 8.29 -15.14 15.81
N HIS A 103 7.00 -15.18 16.19
CA HIS A 103 6.59 -15.58 17.54
C HIS A 103 5.66 -16.80 17.59
N ASP A 104 5.14 -17.26 16.44
CA ASP A 104 4.12 -18.32 16.34
C ASP A 104 2.91 -18.12 17.27
N ALA A 105 2.61 -16.86 17.61
CA ALA A 105 1.58 -16.50 18.57
C ALA A 105 0.96 -15.14 18.24
N LEU A 106 -0.31 -14.99 18.62
CA LEU A 106 -1.04 -13.72 18.57
C LEU A 106 -1.08 -13.12 19.97
N SER A 107 -0.52 -11.93 20.13
CA SER A 107 -0.54 -11.17 21.38
C SER A 107 -1.39 -9.91 21.24
N ILE A 108 -1.84 -9.35 22.36
CA ILE A 108 -2.53 -8.05 22.35
C ILE A 108 -1.64 -6.97 21.70
N ALA A 109 -0.33 -6.99 21.99
CA ALA A 109 0.64 -6.09 21.37
C ALA A 109 0.65 -6.23 19.84
N SER A 110 0.57 -7.46 19.31
CA SER A 110 0.49 -7.69 17.87
C SER A 110 -0.79 -7.12 17.25
N LEU A 111 -1.93 -7.23 17.95
CA LEU A 111 -3.20 -6.66 17.47
C LEU A 111 -3.16 -5.13 17.43
N VAL A 112 -2.52 -4.50 18.41
CA VAL A 112 -2.30 -3.04 18.42
C VAL A 112 -1.41 -2.62 17.24
N ALA A 113 -0.34 -3.37 16.97
CA ALA A 113 0.54 -3.10 15.82
C ALA A 113 -0.21 -3.28 14.48
N VAL A 114 -1.06 -4.29 14.36
CA VAL A 114 -1.92 -4.54 13.19
C VAL A 114 -2.90 -3.38 12.98
N LEU A 115 -3.55 -2.92 14.05
CA LEU A 115 -4.44 -1.76 14.00
C LEU A 115 -3.67 -0.49 13.59
N PHE A 116 -2.47 -0.29 14.13
CA PHE A 116 -1.60 0.81 13.75
C PHE A 116 -1.30 0.80 12.25
N GLY A 117 -0.88 -0.34 11.68
CA GLY A 117 -0.62 -0.46 10.23
C GLY A 117 -1.86 -0.16 9.37
N ALA A 118 -3.03 -0.63 9.79
CA ALA A 118 -4.29 -0.31 9.12
C ALA A 118 -4.60 1.19 9.17
N LEU A 119 -4.48 1.84 10.33
CA LEU A 119 -4.77 3.26 10.49
C LEU A 119 -3.79 4.14 9.70
N ILE A 120 -2.50 3.80 9.69
CA ILE A 120 -1.50 4.52 8.89
C ILE A 120 -1.82 4.40 7.39
N THR A 121 -2.17 3.20 6.92
CA THR A 121 -2.59 2.98 5.53
C THR A 121 -3.86 3.76 5.21
N LYS A 122 -4.81 3.85 6.15
CA LYS A 122 -6.01 4.68 6.00
C LYS A 122 -5.66 6.16 5.87
N ILE A 123 -4.76 6.68 6.71
CA ILE A 123 -4.30 8.08 6.64
C ILE A 123 -3.66 8.35 5.28
N GLN A 124 -2.76 7.47 4.82
CA GLN A 124 -2.15 7.58 3.49
C GLN A 124 -3.21 7.61 2.39
N GLN A 125 -4.21 6.73 2.44
CA GLN A 125 -5.29 6.71 1.46
C GLN A 125 -6.09 8.01 1.45
N VAL A 126 -6.48 8.52 2.62
CA VAL A 126 -7.28 9.75 2.77
C VAL A 126 -6.53 10.96 2.25
N LEU A 127 -5.21 11.05 2.45
CA LEU A 127 -4.40 12.16 1.95
C LEU A 127 -4.04 12.00 0.45
N SER A 128 -3.69 10.78 0.03
CA SER A 128 -3.20 10.53 -1.34
C SER A 128 -4.30 10.55 -2.40
N THR A 129 -5.53 10.19 -2.06
CA THR A 129 -6.65 10.18 -3.01
C THR A 129 -6.94 11.59 -3.57
N PRO A 130 -7.24 12.62 -2.76
CA PRO A 130 -7.44 13.98 -3.25
C PRO A 130 -6.17 14.59 -3.85
N ALA A 131 -4.99 14.30 -3.28
CA ALA A 131 -3.73 14.80 -3.84
C ALA A 131 -3.47 14.25 -5.26
N ARG A 132 -3.77 12.96 -5.49
CA ARG A 132 -3.63 12.32 -6.80
C ARG A 132 -4.64 12.87 -7.79
N ASP A 133 -5.87 13.13 -7.36
CA ASP A 133 -6.92 13.74 -8.19
C ASP A 133 -6.52 15.14 -8.65
N LEU A 134 -6.17 16.03 -7.71
CA LEU A 134 -5.66 17.38 -8.00
C LEU A 134 -4.48 17.33 -8.97
N ARG A 135 -3.48 16.47 -8.73
CA ARG A 135 -2.28 16.39 -9.56
C ARG A 135 -2.55 15.87 -10.97
N ARG A 136 -3.46 14.88 -11.13
CA ARG A 136 -3.61 14.13 -12.38
C ARG A 136 -4.82 14.53 -13.22
N ARG A 137 -5.83 15.20 -12.64
CA ARG A 137 -7.12 15.47 -13.29
C ARG A 137 -7.56 16.93 -13.25
N VAL A 138 -7.00 17.75 -12.37
CA VAL A 138 -7.30 19.19 -12.33
C VAL A 138 -6.22 19.95 -13.09
N ASP A 139 -6.60 20.75 -14.07
CA ASP A 139 -5.67 21.56 -14.87
C ASP A 139 -5.28 22.83 -14.09
N SER A 140 -6.24 23.72 -13.84
CA SER A 140 -6.09 24.93 -13.05
C SER A 140 -7.27 25.13 -12.07
N MET A 141 -7.04 25.91 -11.02
CA MET A 141 -8.08 26.38 -10.08
C MET A 141 -7.62 27.73 -9.56
N GLU A 142 -8.44 28.76 -9.75
CA GLU A 142 -8.16 30.14 -9.34
C GLU A 142 -9.40 30.68 -8.63
N ASP A 143 -9.23 30.97 -7.34
CA ASP A 143 -10.26 31.60 -6.50
C ASP A 143 -9.57 32.43 -5.40
N VAL A 144 -10.34 33.07 -4.51
CA VAL A 144 -9.81 33.91 -3.42
C VAL A 144 -10.38 33.46 -2.08
N LEU A 145 -9.49 33.11 -1.15
CA LEU A 145 -9.83 32.92 0.25
C LEU A 145 -9.95 34.30 0.92
N VAL A 146 -11.16 34.65 1.34
CA VAL A 146 -11.39 35.81 2.22
C VAL A 146 -11.53 35.31 3.66
N ARG A 147 -10.74 35.88 4.56
CA ARG A 147 -10.71 35.52 5.98
C ARG A 147 -11.60 36.45 6.79
N PHE A 148 -11.98 36.01 7.99
CA PHE A 148 -12.80 36.79 8.91
C PHE A 148 -12.16 38.12 9.35
N ASP A 149 -10.82 38.23 9.27
CA ASP A 149 -10.07 39.47 9.52
C ASP A 149 -10.04 40.44 8.32
N GLY A 150 -10.74 40.10 7.24
CA GLY A 150 -10.78 40.89 6.00
C GLY A 150 -9.58 40.68 5.08
N THR A 151 -8.59 39.87 5.47
CA THR A 151 -7.46 39.54 4.59
C THR A 151 -7.89 38.60 3.48
N SER A 152 -7.30 38.76 2.30
CA SER A 152 -7.55 37.89 1.14
C SER A 152 -6.26 37.22 0.68
N SER A 153 -6.37 35.99 0.20
CA SER A 153 -5.24 35.24 -0.35
C SER A 153 -5.71 34.38 -1.53
N PRO A 154 -4.87 34.18 -2.56
CA PRO A 154 -5.27 33.36 -3.70
C PRO A 154 -5.42 31.89 -3.30
N LEU A 155 -6.55 31.31 -3.65
CA LEU A 155 -6.84 29.89 -3.54
C LEU A 155 -6.49 29.21 -4.86
N THR A 156 -5.38 28.50 -4.87
CA THR A 156 -4.85 27.83 -6.04
C THR A 156 -4.87 26.31 -5.88
N LYS A 157 -4.72 25.58 -6.98
CA LYS A 157 -4.41 24.14 -6.94
C LYS A 157 -3.22 23.83 -6.03
N ALA A 158 -2.17 24.65 -6.07
CA ALA A 158 -0.97 24.47 -5.26
C ALA A 158 -1.26 24.62 -3.76
N SER A 159 -2.07 25.60 -3.37
CA SER A 159 -2.43 25.81 -1.95
C SER A 159 -3.25 24.66 -1.37
N LEU A 160 -4.06 23.95 -2.18
CA LEU A 160 -4.77 22.75 -1.74
C LEU A 160 -3.87 21.51 -1.70
N LEU A 161 -2.94 21.38 -2.65
CA LEU A 161 -2.08 20.20 -2.78
C LEU A 161 -0.97 20.17 -1.72
N GLN A 162 -0.38 21.34 -1.41
CA GLN A 162 0.76 21.46 -0.51
C GLN A 162 0.57 20.76 0.86
N PRO A 163 -0.50 21.01 1.64
CA PRO A 163 -0.66 20.38 2.95
C PRO A 163 -0.83 18.85 2.85
N LEU A 164 -1.49 18.35 1.80
CA LEU A 164 -1.67 16.92 1.58
C LEU A 164 -0.32 16.23 1.31
N GLU A 165 0.52 16.82 0.44
CA GLU A 165 1.84 16.29 0.14
C GLU A 165 2.79 16.40 1.34
N GLN A 166 2.73 17.48 2.11
CA GLN A 166 3.50 17.61 3.35
C GLN A 166 3.12 16.53 4.35
N GLY A 167 1.82 16.29 4.57
CA GLY A 167 1.34 15.22 5.44
C GLY A 167 1.84 13.84 5.00
N LEU A 168 1.76 13.53 3.71
CA LEU A 168 2.29 12.28 3.16
C LEU A 168 3.81 12.14 3.34
N LYS A 169 4.58 13.21 3.11
CA LYS A 169 6.05 13.19 3.29
C LYS A 169 6.43 12.94 4.74
N VAL A 170 5.79 13.64 5.69
CA VAL A 170 6.04 13.44 7.12
C VAL A 170 5.70 12.01 7.53
N LEU A 171 4.58 11.47 7.02
CA LEU A 171 4.18 10.09 7.30
C LEU A 171 5.15 9.04 6.72
N CYS A 172 5.73 9.29 5.54
CA CYS A 172 6.80 8.45 5.01
C CYS A 172 8.05 8.50 5.92
N TRP A 173 8.48 9.70 6.31
CA TRP A 173 9.66 9.85 7.17
C TRP A 173 9.45 9.30 8.58
N SER A 174 8.24 9.35 9.14
CA SER A 174 7.95 8.71 10.42
C SER A 174 8.13 7.19 10.36
N GLY A 175 7.77 6.56 9.23
CA GLY A 175 8.01 5.13 9.01
C GLY A 175 9.49 4.77 8.92
N VAL A 176 10.32 5.65 8.36
CA VAL A 176 11.79 5.48 8.36
C VAL A 176 12.35 5.65 9.76
N ALA A 177 11.89 6.67 10.50
CA ALA A 177 12.40 6.99 11.83
C ALA A 177 12.16 5.88 12.86
N ILE A 178 11.02 5.18 12.79
CA ILE A 178 10.71 4.05 13.71
C ILE A 178 11.47 2.77 13.33
N ALA A 179 12.05 2.70 12.13
CA ALA A 179 12.79 1.54 11.64
C ALA A 179 14.31 1.62 11.93
N LEU A 180 14.79 2.76 12.45
CA LEU A 180 16.18 3.01 12.86
C LEU A 180 16.32 2.84 14.38
#